data_AF-A0A4V3IF02-F1
#
_entry.id   AF-A0A4V3IF02-F1
#
_cell.length_a   1.000
_cell.length_b   1.000
_cell.length_c   1.000
_cell.angle_alpha   90.00
_cell.angle_beta   90.00
_cell.angle_gamma   90.00
#
_symmetry.space_group_name_H-M   'P 1'
#
loop_
_entity.id
_entity.type
_entity.pdbx_description
1 polymer ?
#
loop_
_entity_poly.entity_id
_entity_poly.type
_entity_poly.pdbx_seq_one_letter_code
_entity_poly.pdbx_strand_id
1 'polypeptide(L)'
;MKAGKPPKGKKIGGEKMLEHTQTPADTTAPVDVEWKIRHLTSSIRRRERTLDWDGYATPHTPENPAVVAARTAAQLAGIAELRTRLAVSALLADADAIDDAEDARFGKDKRGDELPPELARRQSRLVKLAQARAALEADAAARARKDAEKKARDKGDNDEGITAKGDDAAQNAIVAPKAQRNFTDPDARIMKTADGSFHYAYNAQAIVDADHQVIVATTLTNIGVDVEQVVPLVENLHTTTGVLPRQILADAGYCSAANLTYAKTCETVSGGRTEFFIATGQVKHGERVPEVPRGRIPANATLRERMARKLKTKKGRAVYARRKAIVEPVFGQIHTRQGKFVLLHG
;
A
#
# COMPACT_ATOMS: atom_id res chain seq x y z
N MET A 1 18.65 -3.71 65.91
CA MET A 1 17.52 -4.37 66.60
C MET A 1 16.74 -5.21 65.61
N LYS A 2 16.68 -6.51 65.91
CA LYS A 2 15.73 -7.56 65.50
C LYS A 2 15.26 -7.66 64.03
N ALA A 3 15.71 -8.75 63.41
CA ALA A 3 15.07 -9.44 62.30
C ALA A 3 13.58 -9.71 62.60
N GLY A 4 12.71 -9.17 61.75
CA GLY A 4 11.27 -9.46 61.75
C GLY A 4 10.99 -10.74 60.96
N LYS A 5 10.62 -11.79 61.68
CA LYS A 5 10.14 -13.08 61.14
C LYS A 5 8.82 -12.84 60.38
N PRO A 6 8.62 -13.38 59.17
CA PRO A 6 7.33 -13.24 58.50
C PRO A 6 6.26 -14.12 59.19
N PRO A 7 4.99 -13.67 59.23
CA PRO A 7 3.91 -14.41 59.86
C PRO A 7 3.60 -15.71 59.09
N LYS A 8 3.43 -16.81 59.83
CA LYS A 8 3.01 -18.12 59.30
C LYS A 8 1.59 -18.00 58.76
N GLY A 9 1.46 -17.98 57.43
CA GLY A 9 0.18 -18.12 56.75
C GLY A 9 -0.42 -19.51 56.97
N LYS A 10 -1.63 -19.53 57.52
CA LYS A 10 -2.53 -20.69 57.63
C LYS A 10 -2.63 -21.40 56.27
N LYS A 11 -2.36 -22.71 56.23
CA LYS A 11 -2.81 -23.57 55.12
C LYS A 11 -4.33 -23.58 55.14
N ILE A 12 -4.94 -22.74 54.31
CA ILE A 12 -6.35 -22.87 53.96
C ILE A 12 -6.37 -23.94 52.87
N GLY A 13 -6.83 -25.14 53.24
CA GLY A 13 -7.19 -26.17 52.29
C GLY A 13 -8.29 -25.62 51.39
N GLY A 14 -7.90 -25.29 50.16
CA GLY A 14 -8.82 -25.03 49.06
C GLY A 14 -8.58 -26.12 48.04
N GLU A 15 -9.37 -27.18 48.10
CA GLU A 15 -9.63 -28.03 46.95
C GLU A 15 -10.12 -27.11 45.82
N LYS A 16 -9.23 -26.79 44.88
CA LYS A 16 -9.67 -26.29 43.58
C LYS A 16 -10.22 -27.49 42.82
N MET A 17 -11.52 -27.73 42.95
CA MET A 17 -12.30 -28.43 41.95
C MET A 17 -12.17 -27.66 40.63
N LEU A 18 -11.11 -27.95 39.88
CA LEU A 18 -11.10 -27.78 38.44
C LEU A 18 -11.95 -28.93 37.92
N GLU A 19 -13.26 -28.69 37.79
CA GLU A 19 -14.08 -29.51 36.92
C GLU A 19 -13.54 -29.34 35.51
N HIS A 20 -12.62 -30.23 35.14
CA HIS A 20 -12.33 -30.53 33.75
C HIS A 20 -13.59 -31.22 33.23
N THR A 21 -14.53 -30.43 32.71
CA THR A 21 -15.51 -30.94 31.76
C THR A 21 -14.76 -31.27 30.48
N GLN A 22 -14.06 -32.41 30.49
CA GLN A 22 -13.67 -33.07 29.26
C GLN A 22 -14.98 -33.45 28.56
N THR A 23 -15.40 -32.63 27.61
CA THR A 23 -16.30 -33.10 26.55
C THR A 23 -15.61 -34.32 25.95
N PRO A 24 -16.21 -35.53 26.02
CA PRO A 24 -15.57 -36.70 25.45
C PRO A 24 -15.30 -36.40 23.98
N ALA A 25 -14.03 -36.52 23.57
CA ALA A 25 -13.65 -36.47 22.18
C ALA A 25 -14.33 -37.67 21.50
N ASP A 26 -15.50 -37.43 20.93
CA ASP A 26 -16.22 -38.42 20.14
C ASP A 26 -15.45 -38.55 18.82
N THR A 27 -14.54 -39.53 18.79
CA THR A 27 -13.58 -39.84 17.71
C THR A 27 -14.25 -40.42 16.46
N THR A 28 -15.56 -40.26 16.31
CA THR A 28 -16.31 -40.75 15.16
C THR A 28 -15.97 -39.91 13.92
N ALA A 29 -15.42 -40.52 12.87
CA ALA A 29 -15.03 -39.81 11.66
C ALA A 29 -16.26 -39.16 10.97
N PRO A 30 -16.11 -37.99 10.32
CA PRO A 30 -17.22 -37.30 9.64
C PRO A 30 -18.00 -38.20 8.67
N VAL A 31 -17.30 -39.08 7.96
CA VAL A 31 -17.87 -40.07 7.03
C VAL A 31 -18.82 -41.07 7.72
N ASP A 32 -18.56 -41.44 8.98
CA ASP A 32 -19.40 -42.34 9.75
C ASP A 32 -20.67 -41.63 10.26
N VAL A 33 -20.54 -40.33 10.56
CA VAL A 33 -21.67 -39.47 10.97
C VAL A 33 -22.60 -39.23 9.77
N GLU A 34 -22.07 -38.93 8.59
CA GLU A 34 -22.84 -38.80 7.35
C GLU A 34 -23.56 -40.10 6.98
N TRP A 35 -22.89 -41.25 7.13
CA TRP A 35 -23.50 -42.55 6.91
C TRP A 35 -24.69 -42.78 7.85
N LYS A 36 -24.55 -42.46 9.14
CA LYS A 36 -25.64 -42.58 10.14
C LYS A 36 -26.81 -41.67 9.80
N ILE A 37 -26.56 -40.41 9.40
CA ILE A 37 -27.61 -39.49 8.94
C ILE A 37 -28.35 -40.09 7.74
N ARG A 38 -27.63 -40.61 6.74
CA ARG A 38 -28.24 -41.24 5.55
C ARG A 38 -29.05 -42.48 5.92
N HIS A 39 -28.56 -43.29 6.84
CA HIS A 39 -29.23 -44.51 7.31
C HIS A 39 -30.54 -44.18 8.03
N LEU A 40 -30.51 -43.25 8.99
CA LEU A 40 -31.70 -42.81 9.72
C LEU A 40 -32.73 -42.15 8.79
N THR A 41 -32.28 -41.31 7.87
CA THR A 41 -33.14 -40.66 6.87
C THR A 41 -33.81 -41.69 5.95
N SER A 42 -33.06 -42.71 5.51
CA SER A 42 -33.61 -43.81 4.69
C SER A 42 -34.61 -44.67 5.47
N SER A 43 -34.37 -44.87 6.78
CA SER A 43 -35.27 -45.58 7.69
C SER A 43 -36.60 -44.83 7.89
N ILE A 44 -36.57 -43.50 7.96
CA ILE A 44 -37.77 -42.65 8.01
C ILE A 44 -38.53 -42.73 6.68
N ARG A 45 -37.87 -42.50 5.54
CA ARG A 45 -38.48 -42.56 4.20
C ARG A 45 -39.11 -43.92 3.88
N ARG A 46 -38.46 -45.02 4.27
CA ARG A 46 -39.01 -46.37 4.08
C ARG A 46 -40.33 -46.52 4.85
N ARG A 47 -40.43 -45.92 6.04
CA ARG A 47 -41.63 -45.95 6.88
C ARG A 47 -42.75 -45.07 6.37
N GLU A 48 -42.45 -43.86 5.93
CA GLU A 48 -43.44 -42.99 5.27
C GLU A 48 -44.04 -43.69 4.06
N ARG A 49 -43.21 -44.34 3.23
CA ARG A 49 -43.67 -45.13 2.07
C ARG A 49 -44.58 -46.30 2.46
N THR A 50 -44.36 -46.94 3.60
CA THR A 50 -45.24 -48.03 4.09
C THR A 50 -46.55 -47.53 4.68
N LEU A 51 -46.65 -46.25 5.05
CA LEU A 51 -47.89 -45.63 5.53
C LEU A 51 -48.77 -45.14 4.36
N ASP A 52 -48.17 -44.78 3.22
CA ASP A 52 -48.85 -44.25 2.02
C ASP A 52 -49.15 -45.33 0.93
N TRP A 53 -48.94 -46.62 1.20
CA TRP A 53 -49.04 -47.70 0.20
C TRP A 53 -50.40 -48.41 0.20
N ASP A 54 -51.22 -48.17 -0.83
CA ASP A 54 -52.57 -48.78 -1.05
C ASP A 54 -52.55 -50.17 -1.73
N GLY A 55 -51.42 -50.89 -1.68
CA GLY A 55 -51.26 -52.18 -2.37
C GLY A 55 -51.56 -53.41 -1.49
N TYR A 56 -51.91 -54.52 -2.13
CA TYR A 56 -52.29 -55.78 -1.48
C TYR A 56 -51.06 -56.66 -1.17
N ALA A 57 -50.60 -56.74 0.09
CA ALA A 57 -49.86 -57.89 0.62
C ALA A 57 -49.76 -57.92 2.18
N THR A 58 -50.40 -58.93 2.79
CA THR A 58 -50.32 -59.46 4.20
C THR A 58 -50.50 -58.50 5.40
N PRO A 59 -51.26 -58.90 6.44
CA PRO A 59 -51.60 -58.02 7.57
C PRO A 59 -50.39 -57.84 8.49
N HIS A 60 -49.62 -56.77 8.28
CA HIS A 60 -48.81 -56.24 9.35
C HIS A 60 -49.76 -55.53 10.30
N THR A 61 -49.82 -55.94 11.57
CA THR A 61 -50.59 -55.23 12.59
C THR A 61 -50.12 -53.78 12.59
N PRO A 62 -50.97 -52.79 12.29
CA PRO A 62 -50.51 -51.41 12.20
C PRO A 62 -49.99 -50.99 13.57
N GLU A 63 -48.69 -50.66 13.64
CA GLU A 63 -48.10 -50.06 14.83
C GLU A 63 -48.89 -48.80 15.18
N ASN A 64 -49.12 -48.55 16.48
CA ASN A 64 -49.87 -47.37 16.93
C ASN A 64 -49.24 -46.08 16.34
N PRO A 65 -50.01 -45.23 15.64
CA PRO A 65 -49.50 -44.00 15.02
C PRO A 65 -48.70 -43.11 15.96
N ALA A 66 -49.07 -43.05 17.25
CA ALA A 66 -48.36 -42.28 18.25
C ALA A 66 -46.93 -42.82 18.52
N VAL A 67 -46.76 -44.15 18.47
CA VAL A 67 -45.45 -44.81 18.65
C VAL A 67 -44.56 -44.56 17.43
N VAL A 68 -45.14 -44.62 16.22
CA VAL A 68 -44.42 -44.32 14.97
C VAL A 68 -43.99 -42.85 14.92
N ALA A 69 -44.86 -41.92 15.34
CA ALA A 69 -44.56 -40.50 15.44
C ALA A 69 -43.44 -40.23 16.46
N ALA A 70 -43.52 -40.82 17.66
CA ALA A 70 -42.49 -40.67 18.69
C ALA A 70 -41.11 -41.18 18.24
N ARG A 71 -41.06 -42.35 17.59
CA ARG A 71 -39.82 -42.92 17.04
C ARG A 71 -39.23 -42.05 15.92
N THR A 72 -40.09 -41.50 15.06
CA THR A 72 -39.67 -40.60 13.96
C THR A 72 -39.13 -39.29 14.50
N ALA A 73 -39.79 -38.69 15.49
CA ALA A 73 -39.32 -37.51 16.20
C ALA A 73 -37.94 -37.75 16.86
N ALA A 74 -37.75 -38.89 17.52
CA ALA A 74 -36.46 -39.27 18.11
C ALA A 74 -35.34 -39.41 17.06
N GLN A 75 -35.64 -39.99 15.90
CA GLN A 75 -34.66 -40.11 14.82
C GLN A 75 -34.36 -38.78 14.14
N LEU A 76 -35.34 -37.90 13.98
CA LEU A 76 -35.13 -36.54 13.49
C LEU A 76 -34.27 -35.72 14.45
N ALA A 77 -34.50 -35.84 15.77
CA ALA A 77 -33.66 -35.24 16.78
C ALA A 77 -32.22 -35.77 16.71
N GLY A 78 -32.04 -37.09 16.56
CA GLY A 78 -30.72 -37.70 16.35
C GLY A 78 -30.03 -37.23 15.06
N ILE A 79 -30.76 -37.09 13.95
CA ILE A 79 -30.22 -36.50 12.71
C ILE A 79 -29.79 -35.04 12.93
N ALA A 80 -30.59 -34.25 13.65
CA ALA A 80 -30.26 -32.85 13.96
C ALA A 80 -28.97 -32.75 14.78
N GLU A 81 -28.81 -33.59 15.81
CA GLU A 81 -27.58 -33.65 16.62
C GLU A 81 -26.36 -34.03 15.77
N LEU A 82 -26.48 -35.07 14.93
CA LEU A 82 -25.39 -35.51 14.05
C LEU A 82 -25.02 -34.42 13.02
N ARG A 83 -25.99 -33.66 12.51
CA ARG A 83 -25.74 -32.50 11.63
C ARG A 83 -25.01 -31.37 12.35
N THR A 84 -25.41 -31.05 13.58
CA THR A 84 -24.70 -30.07 14.41
C THR A 84 -23.25 -30.51 14.64
N ARG A 85 -23.02 -31.80 14.88
CA ARG A 85 -21.68 -32.36 15.06
C ARG A 85 -20.81 -32.22 13.82
N LEU A 86 -21.36 -32.50 12.63
CA LEU A 86 -20.65 -32.27 11.36
C LEU A 86 -20.32 -30.79 11.16
N ALA A 87 -21.26 -29.89 11.44
CA ALA A 87 -21.03 -28.46 11.32
C ALA A 87 -19.91 -27.96 12.26
N VAL A 88 -19.90 -28.42 13.52
CA VAL A 88 -18.82 -28.11 14.47
C VAL A 88 -17.49 -28.69 14.00
N SER A 89 -17.46 -29.93 13.51
CA SER A 89 -16.24 -30.55 12.98
C SER A 89 -15.67 -29.79 11.78
N ALA A 90 -16.53 -29.32 10.87
CA ALA A 90 -16.10 -28.52 9.73
C ALA A 90 -15.53 -27.17 10.17
N LEU A 91 -16.19 -26.48 11.11
CA LEU A 91 -15.69 -25.23 11.68
C LEU A 91 -14.33 -25.38 12.38
N LEU A 92 -14.10 -26.49 13.09
CA LEU A 92 -12.81 -26.78 13.71
C LEU A 92 -11.73 -27.07 12.67
N ALA A 93 -12.03 -27.84 11.63
CA ALA A 93 -11.08 -28.10 10.54
C ALA A 93 -10.72 -26.83 9.76
N ASP A 94 -11.69 -25.95 9.51
CA ASP A 94 -11.46 -24.64 8.91
C ASP A 94 -10.59 -23.75 9.81
N ALA A 95 -10.83 -23.77 11.13
CA ALA A 95 -10.02 -23.05 12.10
C ALA A 95 -8.57 -23.58 12.13
N ASP A 96 -8.37 -24.90 12.20
CA ASP A 96 -7.05 -25.52 12.17
C ASP A 96 -6.29 -25.16 10.87
N ALA A 97 -6.98 -25.15 9.72
CA ALA A 97 -6.38 -24.77 8.44
C ALA A 97 -5.99 -23.28 8.38
N ILE A 98 -6.77 -22.40 9.01
CA ILE A 98 -6.43 -20.98 9.14
C ILE A 98 -5.22 -20.82 10.06
N ASP A 99 -5.23 -21.47 11.23
CA ASP A 99 -4.13 -21.42 12.20
C ASP A 99 -2.82 -21.91 11.57
N ASP A 100 -2.84 -23.03 10.85
CA ASP A 100 -1.67 -23.56 10.12
C ASP A 100 -1.16 -22.58 9.04
N ALA A 101 -2.07 -21.91 8.33
CA ALA A 101 -1.72 -20.92 7.31
C ALA A 101 -1.13 -19.63 7.92
N GLU A 102 -1.66 -19.19 9.07
CA GLU A 102 -1.15 -18.04 9.82
C GLU A 102 0.22 -18.35 10.43
N ASP A 103 0.39 -19.52 11.05
CA ASP A 103 1.67 -19.99 11.59
C ASP A 103 2.74 -20.11 10.49
N ALA A 104 2.39 -20.59 9.30
CA ALA A 104 3.29 -20.64 8.16
C ALA A 104 3.71 -19.23 7.67
N ARG A 105 2.80 -18.25 7.77
CA ARG A 105 3.02 -16.89 7.27
C ARG A 105 3.76 -15.98 8.27
N PHE A 106 3.38 -16.04 9.53
CA PHE A 106 3.87 -15.14 10.57
C PHE A 106 4.89 -15.80 11.48
N GLY A 107 4.88 -17.14 11.53
CA GLY A 107 5.63 -17.97 12.46
C GLY A 107 4.76 -18.35 13.67
N LYS A 108 5.05 -19.52 14.25
CA LYS A 108 4.32 -20.03 15.41
C LYS A 108 4.25 -19.03 16.56
N ASP A 109 3.07 -18.95 17.20
CA ASP A 109 2.75 -18.05 18.32
C ASP A 109 2.82 -16.56 17.95
N LYS A 110 2.63 -16.21 16.68
CA LYS A 110 2.57 -14.82 16.21
C LYS A 110 1.28 -14.56 15.46
N ARG A 111 0.60 -13.49 15.86
CA ARG A 111 -0.60 -12.97 15.22
C ARG A 111 -0.31 -12.20 13.93
N GLY A 112 0.94 -11.81 13.69
CA GLY A 112 1.33 -11.02 12.53
C GLY A 112 1.03 -9.51 12.65
N ASP A 113 0.37 -9.11 13.75
CA ASP A 113 0.06 -7.71 14.10
C ASP A 113 0.94 -7.16 15.23
N GLU A 114 1.96 -7.92 15.65
CA GLU A 114 2.86 -7.48 16.71
C GLU A 114 3.59 -6.19 16.34
N LEU A 115 3.69 -5.30 17.33
CA LEU A 115 4.59 -4.17 17.20
C LEU A 115 6.04 -4.66 17.11
N PRO A 116 6.87 -4.05 16.24
CA PRO A 116 8.30 -4.33 16.19
C PRO A 116 8.93 -4.25 17.58
N PRO A 117 9.99 -5.04 17.88
CA PRO A 117 10.59 -5.09 19.23
C PRO A 117 10.96 -3.72 19.79
N GLU A 118 11.39 -2.82 18.92
CA GLU A 118 11.71 -1.43 19.20
C GLU A 118 10.51 -0.55 19.59
N LEU A 119 9.30 -0.91 19.17
CA LEU A 119 8.05 -0.21 19.51
C LEU A 119 7.21 -0.96 20.56
N ALA A 120 7.55 -2.21 20.89
CA ALA A 120 6.77 -3.03 21.82
C ALA A 120 6.74 -2.45 23.25
N ARG A 121 7.88 -2.03 23.78
CA ARG A 121 8.00 -1.55 25.17
C ARG A 121 7.98 -0.01 25.24
N ARG A 122 7.53 0.53 26.37
CA ARG A 122 7.49 1.98 26.59
C ARG A 122 8.89 2.59 26.51
N GLN A 123 9.88 1.94 27.13
CA GLN A 123 11.26 2.43 27.17
C GLN A 123 11.88 2.50 25.76
N SER A 124 11.70 1.45 24.95
CA SER A 124 12.22 1.41 23.58
C SER A 124 11.51 2.42 22.67
N ARG A 125 10.19 2.61 22.86
CA ARG A 125 9.43 3.68 22.17
C ARG A 125 9.96 5.07 22.46
N LEU A 126 10.31 5.37 23.71
CA LEU A 126 10.86 6.68 24.06
C LEU A 126 12.18 6.96 23.32
N VAL A 127 13.03 5.94 23.14
CA VAL A 127 14.25 6.05 22.34
C VAL A 127 13.93 6.36 20.87
N LYS A 128 12.99 5.64 20.25
CA LYS A 128 12.56 5.90 18.87
C LYS A 128 11.91 7.28 18.70
N LEU A 129 11.13 7.74 19.67
CA LEU A 129 10.54 9.08 19.68
C LEU A 129 11.61 10.18 19.75
N ALA A 130 12.64 9.99 20.59
CA ALA A 130 13.76 10.93 20.67
C ALA A 130 14.54 10.98 19.35
N GLN A 131 14.81 9.82 18.73
CA GLN A 131 15.46 9.73 17.42
C GLN A 131 14.64 10.42 16.33
N ALA A 132 13.33 10.16 16.27
CA ALA A 132 12.43 10.79 15.31
C ALA A 132 12.37 12.32 15.48
N ARG A 133 12.36 12.80 16.73
CA ARG A 133 12.41 14.23 17.05
C ARG A 133 13.72 14.86 16.57
N ALA A 134 14.86 14.27 16.91
CA ALA A 134 16.17 14.77 16.48
C ALA A 134 16.29 14.81 14.94
N ALA A 135 15.75 13.80 14.25
CA ALA A 135 15.72 13.77 12.79
C ALA A 135 14.85 14.89 12.20
N LEU A 136 13.69 15.21 12.81
CA LEU A 136 12.87 16.34 12.38
C LEU A 136 13.55 17.69 12.61
N GLU A 137 14.27 17.84 13.73
CA GLU A 137 15.07 19.03 14.04
C GLU A 137 16.21 19.20 13.02
N ALA A 138 16.91 18.12 12.66
CA ALA A 138 17.94 18.13 11.63
C ALA A 138 17.38 18.45 10.22
N ASP A 139 16.25 17.83 9.84
CA ASP A 139 15.57 18.12 8.56
C ASP A 139 15.14 19.60 8.48
N ALA A 140 14.67 20.18 9.59
CA ALA A 140 14.30 21.60 9.66
C ALA A 140 15.53 22.51 9.52
N ALA A 141 16.62 22.20 10.22
CA ALA A 141 17.88 22.94 10.14
C ALA A 141 18.47 22.91 8.72
N ALA A 142 18.50 21.74 8.07
CA ALA A 142 19.01 21.59 6.71
C ALA A 142 18.19 22.40 5.68
N ARG A 143 16.86 22.40 5.82
CA ARG A 143 15.98 23.20 4.95
C ARG A 143 16.18 24.69 5.17
N ALA A 144 16.21 25.14 6.43
CA ALA A 144 16.44 26.55 6.77
C ALA A 144 17.78 27.05 6.21
N ARG A 145 18.84 26.25 6.35
CA ARG A 145 20.16 26.50 5.77
C ARG A 145 20.09 26.67 4.26
N LYS A 146 19.55 25.67 3.54
CA LYS A 146 19.47 25.67 2.07
C LYS A 146 18.70 26.89 1.54
N ASP A 147 17.58 27.24 2.19
CA ASP A 147 16.77 28.39 1.81
C ASP A 147 17.50 29.72 2.07
N ALA A 148 18.22 29.83 3.18
CA ALA A 148 19.01 31.02 3.50
C ALA A 148 20.21 31.18 2.55
N GLU A 149 20.96 30.10 2.30
CA GLU A 149 22.08 30.10 1.36
C GLU A 149 21.64 30.47 -0.05
N LYS A 150 20.51 29.90 -0.51
CA LYS A 150 19.95 30.26 -1.82
C LYS A 150 19.59 31.73 -1.90
N LYS A 151 18.89 32.27 -0.89
CA LYS A 151 18.53 33.70 -0.83
C LYS A 151 19.76 34.61 -0.78
N ALA A 152 20.81 34.20 -0.07
CA ALA A 152 22.06 34.93 0.02
C ALA A 152 22.81 34.94 -1.32
N ARG A 153 22.87 33.79 -1.99
CA ARG A 153 23.42 33.67 -3.35
C ARG A 153 22.64 34.52 -4.36
N ASP A 154 21.31 34.49 -4.31
CA ASP A 154 20.46 35.31 -5.19
C ASP A 154 20.65 36.82 -4.94
N LYS A 155 21.08 37.23 -3.73
CA LYS A 155 21.44 38.61 -3.37
C LYS A 155 22.88 38.99 -3.73
N GLY A 156 23.70 38.04 -4.16
CA GLY A 156 25.11 38.27 -4.50
C GLY A 156 26.03 38.40 -3.29
N ASP A 157 25.69 37.79 -2.16
CA ASP A 157 26.60 37.69 -1.01
C ASP A 157 27.86 36.87 -1.38
N ASN A 158 28.97 37.11 -0.67
CA ASN A 158 30.18 36.30 -0.79
C ASN A 158 30.01 34.92 -0.12
N ASP A 159 30.91 33.98 -0.43
CA ASP A 159 30.82 32.59 0.07
C ASP A 159 30.80 32.49 1.60
N GLU A 160 31.57 33.33 2.29
CA GLU A 160 31.57 33.41 3.76
C GLU A 160 30.22 33.91 4.29
N GLY A 161 29.64 34.95 3.68
CA GLY A 161 28.34 35.49 4.06
C GLY A 161 27.19 34.53 3.77
N ILE A 162 27.27 33.77 2.68
CA ILE A 162 26.32 32.69 2.36
C ILE A 162 26.36 31.62 3.45
N THR A 163 27.56 31.16 3.81
CA THR A 163 27.75 30.12 4.82
C THR A 163 27.27 30.59 6.20
N ALA A 164 27.66 31.78 6.63
CA ALA A 164 27.26 32.35 7.92
C ALA A 164 25.73 32.49 8.04
N LYS A 165 25.06 32.97 7.00
CA LYS A 165 23.58 33.07 6.97
C LYS A 165 22.92 31.69 6.96
N GLY A 166 23.54 30.72 6.29
CA GLY A 166 23.10 29.32 6.30
C GLY A 166 23.16 28.71 7.69
N ASP A 167 24.28 28.87 8.39
CA ASP A 167 24.50 28.32 9.73
C ASP A 167 23.60 29.01 10.78
N ASP A 168 23.42 30.33 10.72
CA ASP A 168 22.48 31.07 11.59
C ASP A 168 21.03 30.58 11.39
N ALA A 169 20.60 30.39 10.14
CA ALA A 169 19.27 29.87 9.85
C ALA A 169 19.10 28.43 10.33
N ALA A 170 20.14 27.60 10.25
CA ALA A 170 20.12 26.22 10.74
C ALA A 170 19.97 26.15 12.27
N GLN A 171 20.71 26.99 13.00
CA GLN A 171 20.68 27.04 14.47
C GLN A 171 19.32 27.52 15.00
N ASN A 172 18.70 28.47 14.30
CA ASN A 172 17.42 29.05 14.69
C ASN A 172 16.21 28.32 14.06
N ALA A 173 16.43 27.16 13.44
CA ALA A 173 15.37 26.43 12.75
C ALA A 173 14.32 25.88 13.72
N ILE A 174 13.05 26.14 13.42
CA ILE A 174 11.92 25.65 14.20
C ILE A 174 11.23 24.53 13.41
N VAL A 175 11.05 23.38 14.06
CA VAL A 175 10.28 22.28 13.49
C VAL A 175 8.81 22.70 13.37
N ALA A 176 8.24 22.55 12.18
CA ALA A 176 6.85 22.90 11.94
C ALA A 176 5.91 22.04 12.81
N PRO A 177 4.83 22.59 13.39
CA PRO A 177 3.92 21.83 14.26
C PRO A 177 3.29 20.60 13.60
N LYS A 178 3.16 20.61 12.27
CA LYS A 178 2.61 19.50 11.46
C LYS A 178 3.69 18.58 10.90
N ALA A 179 4.96 18.77 11.25
CA ALA A 179 6.03 17.90 10.79
C ALA A 179 5.85 16.50 11.39
N GLN A 180 5.87 15.50 10.53
CA GLN A 180 5.69 14.10 10.90
C GLN A 180 6.76 13.26 10.22
N ARG A 181 7.19 12.19 10.89
CA ARG A 181 8.13 11.20 10.38
C ARG A 181 7.60 9.82 10.72
N ASN A 182 7.72 8.88 9.78
CA ASN A 182 7.33 7.49 9.99
C ASN A 182 8.39 6.78 10.84
N PHE A 183 7.95 5.94 11.79
CA PHE A 183 8.83 5.20 12.69
C PHE A 183 9.41 3.94 12.06
N THR A 184 8.64 3.27 11.19
CA THR A 184 9.03 2.01 10.55
C THR A 184 9.90 2.27 9.32
N ASP A 185 9.53 3.29 8.53
CA ASP A 185 10.32 3.76 7.39
C ASP A 185 10.57 5.26 7.53
N PRO A 186 11.73 5.66 8.07
CA PRO A 186 12.07 7.06 8.32
C PRO A 186 12.12 7.95 7.07
N ASP A 187 12.32 7.38 5.88
CA ASP A 187 12.53 8.16 4.64
C ASP A 187 11.25 8.31 3.82
N ALA A 188 10.25 7.45 4.05
CA ALA A 188 8.91 7.63 3.53
C ALA A 188 8.28 8.96 3.99
N ARG A 189 7.51 9.60 3.12
CA ARG A 189 6.80 10.85 3.43
C ARG A 189 5.32 10.71 3.10
N ILE A 190 4.49 11.49 3.78
CA ILE A 190 3.05 11.52 3.50
C ILE A 190 2.84 12.20 2.15
N MET A 191 2.26 11.47 1.20
CA MET A 191 1.95 11.96 -0.15
C MET A 191 0.48 11.68 -0.47
N LYS A 192 -0.13 12.57 -1.25
CA LYS A 192 -1.49 12.39 -1.72
C LYS A 192 -1.50 11.44 -2.91
N THR A 193 -2.22 10.34 -2.83
CA THR A 193 -2.34 9.36 -3.92
C THR A 193 -3.48 9.72 -4.88
N ALA A 194 -3.54 9.03 -6.03
CA ALA A 194 -4.48 9.32 -7.11
C ALA A 194 -5.96 9.16 -6.70
N ASP A 195 -6.25 8.29 -5.74
CA ASP A 195 -7.55 8.08 -5.10
C ASP A 195 -7.93 9.17 -4.09
N GLY A 196 -7.04 10.14 -3.86
CA GLY A 196 -7.27 11.28 -2.96
C GLY A 196 -6.95 11.02 -1.50
N SER A 197 -6.53 9.81 -1.15
CA SER A 197 -6.06 9.44 0.18
C SER A 197 -4.60 9.89 0.40
N PHE A 198 -4.11 9.70 1.63
CA PHE A 198 -2.75 10.07 2.02
C PHE A 198 -2.02 8.84 2.55
N HIS A 199 -0.90 8.51 1.92
CA HIS A 199 -0.09 7.36 2.29
C HIS A 199 1.36 7.78 2.54
N TYR A 200 2.04 7.05 3.43
CA TYR A 200 3.49 7.08 3.49
C TYR A 200 4.02 6.38 2.24
N ALA A 201 4.70 7.15 1.38
CA ALA A 201 5.13 6.71 0.07
C ALA A 201 6.47 7.35 -0.30
N TYR A 202 7.08 6.79 -1.33
CA TYR A 202 8.13 7.42 -2.11
C TYR A 202 7.56 7.90 -3.43
N ASN A 203 8.11 8.97 -3.97
CA ASN A 203 7.87 9.40 -5.32
C ASN A 203 8.84 8.70 -6.28
N ALA A 204 8.34 7.75 -7.06
CA ALA A 204 9.12 7.00 -8.04
C ALA A 204 8.97 7.59 -9.44
N GLN A 205 10.11 7.76 -10.09
CA GLN A 205 10.23 8.45 -11.36
C GLN A 205 10.90 7.51 -12.35
N ALA A 206 10.39 7.44 -13.59
CA ALA A 206 10.92 6.56 -14.61
C ALA A 206 10.95 7.22 -15.99
N ILE A 207 11.99 6.92 -16.77
CA ILE A 207 12.05 7.18 -18.21
C ILE A 207 11.90 5.85 -18.93
N VAL A 208 10.96 5.83 -19.87
CA VAL A 208 10.61 4.66 -20.66
C VAL A 208 10.99 4.91 -22.11
N ASP A 209 11.67 3.94 -22.71
CA ASP A 209 11.95 3.95 -24.14
C ASP A 209 10.67 3.79 -24.97
N ALA A 210 10.55 4.59 -26.02
CA ALA A 210 9.34 4.70 -26.81
C ALA A 210 9.11 3.52 -27.76
N ASP A 211 10.18 2.85 -28.19
CA ASP A 211 10.12 1.82 -29.24
C ASP A 211 10.07 0.41 -28.64
N HIS A 212 10.63 0.23 -27.44
CA HIS A 212 10.74 -1.07 -26.77
C HIS A 212 9.99 -1.15 -25.43
N GLN A 213 9.46 -0.02 -24.92
CA GLN A 213 8.76 0.05 -23.62
C GLN A 213 9.60 -0.47 -22.44
N VAL A 214 10.93 -0.30 -22.52
CA VAL A 214 11.86 -0.66 -21.45
C VAL A 214 12.17 0.57 -20.61
N ILE A 215 12.25 0.40 -19.29
CA ILE A 215 12.69 1.46 -18.38
C ILE A 215 14.20 1.66 -18.55
N VAL A 216 14.62 2.86 -18.93
CA VAL A 216 16.02 3.21 -19.20
C VAL A 216 16.64 4.10 -18.13
N ALA A 217 15.83 4.73 -17.28
CA ALA A 217 16.30 5.44 -16.10
C ALA A 217 15.21 5.46 -15.03
N THR A 218 15.62 5.43 -13.76
CA THR A 218 14.73 5.53 -12.62
C THR A 218 15.34 6.37 -11.52
N THR A 219 14.50 7.05 -10.75
CA THR A 219 14.89 7.69 -9.50
C THR A 219 13.79 7.47 -8.47
N LEU A 220 14.18 7.19 -7.22
CA LEU A 220 13.30 7.15 -6.07
C LEU A 220 13.58 8.36 -5.19
N THR A 221 12.56 9.16 -4.89
CA THR A 221 12.69 10.34 -4.03
C THR A 221 11.62 10.35 -2.95
N ASN A 222 11.83 11.13 -1.91
CA ASN A 222 10.82 11.39 -0.88
C ASN A 222 10.15 12.76 -1.05
N ILE A 223 10.31 13.38 -2.23
CA ILE A 223 9.76 14.68 -2.58
C ILE A 223 8.43 14.45 -3.29
N GLY A 224 7.33 14.95 -2.72
CA GLY A 224 5.98 14.74 -3.26
C GLY A 224 5.66 15.57 -4.53
N VAL A 225 6.62 16.27 -5.12
CA VAL A 225 6.42 17.08 -6.34
C VAL A 225 7.43 16.69 -7.42
N ASP A 226 6.97 16.68 -8.68
CA ASP A 226 7.77 16.23 -9.81
C ASP A 226 8.62 17.35 -10.45
N VAL A 227 8.38 18.61 -10.08
CA VAL A 227 9.00 19.79 -10.68
C VAL A 227 10.53 19.82 -10.55
N GLU A 228 11.12 19.02 -9.68
CA GLU A 228 12.58 18.92 -9.49
C GLU A 228 13.19 17.68 -10.16
N GLN A 229 12.38 16.81 -10.77
CA GLN A 229 12.83 15.47 -11.17
C GLN A 229 13.36 15.41 -12.61
N VAL A 230 13.12 16.41 -13.48
CA VAL A 230 13.58 16.35 -14.89
C VAL A 230 15.10 16.24 -15.00
N VAL A 231 15.82 17.12 -14.29
CA VAL A 231 17.29 17.17 -14.36
C VAL A 231 17.93 15.84 -13.93
N PRO A 232 17.69 15.32 -12.71
CA PRO A 232 18.34 14.08 -12.28
C PRO A 232 17.95 12.88 -13.16
N LEU A 233 16.70 12.82 -13.65
CA LEU A 233 16.26 11.70 -14.47
C LEU A 233 16.92 11.71 -15.87
N VAL A 234 17.10 12.89 -16.47
CA VAL A 234 17.79 13.05 -17.75
C VAL A 234 19.29 12.77 -17.62
N GLU A 235 19.91 13.15 -16.51
CA GLU A 235 21.31 12.80 -16.21
C GLU A 235 21.50 11.30 -16.03
N ASN A 236 20.57 10.63 -15.32
CA ASN A 236 20.56 9.17 -15.17
C ASN A 236 20.35 8.46 -16.52
N LEU A 237 19.46 8.98 -17.36
CA LEU A 237 19.29 8.51 -18.74
C LEU A 237 20.59 8.61 -19.53
N HIS A 238 21.26 9.76 -19.48
CA HIS A 238 22.50 9.96 -20.20
C HIS A 238 23.61 9.05 -19.68
N THR A 239 23.68 8.83 -18.38
CA THR A 239 24.63 7.89 -17.75
C THR A 239 24.38 6.45 -18.22
N THR A 240 23.11 6.06 -18.33
CA THR A 240 22.73 4.68 -18.69
C THR A 240 22.91 4.40 -20.18
N THR A 241 22.58 5.37 -21.04
CA THR A 241 22.53 5.17 -22.51
C THR A 241 23.68 5.81 -23.25
N GLY A 242 24.47 6.68 -22.61
CA GLY A 242 25.54 7.46 -23.21
C GLY A 242 25.08 8.56 -24.17
N VAL A 243 23.78 8.64 -24.49
CA VAL A 243 23.24 9.58 -25.47
C VAL A 243 21.88 10.12 -25.03
N LEU A 244 21.52 11.32 -25.47
CA LEU A 244 20.15 11.81 -25.28
C LEU A 244 19.29 11.39 -26.49
N PRO A 245 18.02 10.98 -26.28
CA PRO A 245 17.12 10.62 -27.36
C PRO A 245 16.72 11.86 -28.18
N ARG A 246 16.10 11.62 -29.34
CA ARG A 246 15.60 12.71 -30.19
C ARG A 246 14.50 13.54 -29.52
N GLN A 247 13.69 12.91 -28.68
CA GLN A 247 12.53 13.54 -28.06
C GLN A 247 12.39 13.07 -26.62
N ILE A 248 12.14 14.02 -25.71
CA ILE A 248 11.83 13.74 -24.31
C ILE A 248 10.46 14.33 -24.01
N LEU A 249 9.55 13.50 -23.52
CA LEU A 249 8.17 13.87 -23.19
C LEU A 249 8.02 13.87 -21.68
N ALA A 250 7.38 14.90 -21.11
CA ALA A 250 7.12 14.98 -19.68
C ALA A 250 5.76 15.62 -19.39
N ASP A 251 5.19 15.28 -18.24
CA ASP A 251 3.87 15.71 -17.81
C ASP A 251 3.85 17.11 -17.19
N ALA A 252 2.63 17.60 -16.95
CA ALA A 252 2.41 18.93 -16.42
C ALA A 252 3.05 19.14 -15.04
N GLY A 253 3.15 18.07 -14.24
CA GLY A 253 3.85 18.07 -12.96
C GLY A 253 5.34 18.45 -13.07
N TYR A 254 5.97 18.24 -14.23
CA TYR A 254 7.37 18.57 -14.45
C TYR A 254 7.60 20.00 -14.97
N CYS A 255 6.54 20.77 -15.26
CA CYS A 255 6.69 22.09 -15.86
C CYS A 255 7.09 23.16 -14.84
N SER A 256 8.39 23.43 -14.75
CA SER A 256 8.96 24.54 -13.96
C SER A 256 9.85 25.45 -14.82
N ALA A 257 10.08 26.69 -14.38
CA ALA A 257 11.00 27.59 -15.09
C ALA A 257 12.42 27.00 -15.17
N ALA A 258 12.88 26.38 -14.08
CA ALA A 258 14.18 25.71 -14.04
C ALA A 258 14.27 24.56 -15.05
N ASN A 259 13.27 23.69 -15.12
CA ASN A 259 13.26 22.57 -16.07
C ASN A 259 13.17 23.03 -17.52
N LEU A 260 12.42 24.10 -17.80
CA LEU A 260 12.36 24.68 -19.14
C LEU A 260 13.68 25.32 -19.56
N THR A 261 14.39 25.97 -18.63
CA THR A 261 15.75 26.48 -18.86
C THR A 261 16.72 25.33 -19.12
N TYR A 262 16.70 24.29 -18.28
CA TYR A 262 17.53 23.10 -18.46
C TYR A 262 17.28 22.41 -19.80
N ALA A 263 16.01 22.16 -20.13
CA ALA A 263 15.61 21.62 -21.42
C ALA A 263 16.17 22.46 -22.57
N LYS A 264 16.06 23.80 -22.48
CA LYS A 264 16.58 24.69 -23.52
C LYS A 264 18.10 24.62 -23.66
N THR A 265 18.82 24.47 -22.56
CA THR A 265 20.27 24.23 -22.56
C THR A 265 20.60 22.92 -23.26
N CYS A 266 19.94 21.82 -22.92
CA CYS A 266 20.13 20.52 -23.57
C CYS A 266 19.80 20.56 -25.08
N GLU A 267 18.71 21.22 -25.48
CA GLU A 267 18.38 21.43 -26.90
C GLU A 267 19.49 22.19 -27.63
N THR A 268 20.12 23.18 -26.97
CA THR A 268 21.19 23.99 -27.55
C THR A 268 22.50 23.20 -27.66
N VAL A 269 22.93 22.54 -26.58
CA VAL A 269 24.16 21.73 -26.54
C VAL A 269 24.09 20.55 -27.52
N SER A 270 22.92 19.96 -27.70
CA SER A 270 22.72 18.88 -28.67
C SER A 270 22.65 19.37 -30.13
N GLY A 271 22.68 20.67 -30.38
CA GLY A 271 22.49 21.25 -31.72
C GLY A 271 21.09 21.03 -32.27
N GLY A 272 20.07 20.95 -31.40
CA GLY A 272 18.68 20.68 -31.76
C GLY A 272 18.38 19.20 -32.06
N ARG A 273 19.32 18.28 -31.81
CA ARG A 273 19.10 16.83 -32.00
C ARG A 273 18.13 16.25 -30.98
N THR A 274 18.12 16.80 -29.77
CA THR A 274 17.17 16.45 -28.70
C THR A 274 16.17 17.58 -28.55
N GLU A 275 14.88 17.25 -28.54
CA GLU A 275 13.77 18.18 -28.33
C GLU A 275 12.96 17.79 -27.08
N PHE A 276 12.58 18.77 -26.27
CA PHE A 276 11.72 18.54 -25.11
C PHE A 276 10.25 18.89 -25.39
N PHE A 277 9.33 18.10 -24.84
CA PHE A 277 7.87 18.29 -24.89
C PHE A 277 7.31 18.13 -23.47
N ILE A 278 7.34 19.22 -22.70
CA ILE A 278 6.88 19.26 -21.31
C ILE A 278 5.51 19.92 -21.27
N ALA A 279 4.45 19.17 -20.91
CA ALA A 279 3.11 19.71 -20.80
C ALA A 279 3.06 20.91 -19.85
N THR A 280 2.34 21.97 -20.21
CA THR A 280 2.30 23.19 -19.38
C THR A 280 1.10 23.24 -18.43
N GLY A 281 0.20 22.26 -18.51
CA GLY A 281 -1.07 22.27 -17.78
C GLY A 281 -2.02 23.36 -18.27
N GLN A 282 -2.88 23.85 -17.38
CA GLN A 282 -3.81 24.94 -17.68
C GLN A 282 -3.06 26.24 -18.01
N VAL A 283 -3.61 26.98 -18.99
CA VAL A 283 -3.12 28.31 -19.37
C VAL A 283 -3.41 29.26 -18.20
N LYS A 284 -2.37 29.93 -17.71
CA LYS A 284 -2.51 30.88 -16.59
C LYS A 284 -3.02 32.22 -17.08
N HIS A 285 -3.62 33.00 -16.18
CA HIS A 285 -4.05 34.36 -16.48
C HIS A 285 -2.87 35.20 -16.99
N GLY A 286 -3.02 35.82 -18.16
CA GLY A 286 -2.00 36.65 -18.81
C GLY A 286 -1.06 35.91 -19.76
N GLU A 287 -1.10 34.58 -19.85
CA GLU A 287 -0.30 33.81 -20.82
C GLU A 287 -0.83 33.96 -22.25
N ARG A 288 0.06 34.24 -23.20
CA ARG A 288 -0.29 34.53 -24.60
C ARG A 288 -0.13 33.28 -25.47
N VAL A 289 -0.97 32.28 -25.24
CA VAL A 289 -0.88 30.98 -25.93
C VAL A 289 -2.08 30.77 -26.88
N PRO A 290 -1.98 31.14 -28.17
CA PRO A 290 -3.08 30.94 -29.11
C PRO A 290 -3.42 29.45 -29.28
N GLU A 291 -4.70 29.13 -29.51
CA GLU A 291 -5.14 27.74 -29.69
C GLU A 291 -4.53 27.05 -30.92
N VAL A 292 -4.40 27.82 -32.00
CA VAL A 292 -3.81 27.38 -33.25
C VAL A 292 -2.64 28.31 -33.56
N PRO A 293 -1.44 28.02 -33.02
CA PRO A 293 -0.30 28.91 -33.17
C PRO A 293 0.14 29.00 -34.63
N ARG A 294 0.04 30.20 -35.21
CA ARG A 294 0.52 30.55 -36.56
C ARG A 294 1.47 31.75 -36.52
N GLY A 295 2.34 31.85 -37.50
CA GLY A 295 3.28 32.96 -37.65
C GLY A 295 4.47 32.94 -36.68
N ARG A 296 5.21 34.05 -36.68
CA ARG A 296 6.44 34.25 -35.88
C ARG A 296 6.13 34.22 -34.38
N ILE A 297 7.00 33.59 -33.60
CA ILE A 297 6.91 33.60 -32.14
C ILE A 297 7.33 35.01 -31.65
N PRO A 298 6.54 35.66 -30.76
CA PRO A 298 6.95 36.93 -30.16
C PRO A 298 8.32 36.83 -29.51
N ALA A 299 9.17 37.83 -29.72
CA ALA A 299 10.55 37.81 -29.22
C ALA A 299 10.60 37.70 -27.68
N ASN A 300 9.68 38.39 -27.01
CA ASN A 300 9.51 38.39 -25.56
C ASN A 300 8.68 37.22 -25.00
N ALA A 301 8.34 36.21 -25.81
CA ALA A 301 7.62 35.05 -25.32
C ALA A 301 8.48 34.28 -24.31
N THR A 302 7.90 33.99 -23.14
CA THR A 302 8.55 33.21 -22.08
C THR A 302 8.82 31.77 -22.53
N LEU A 303 9.72 31.06 -21.85
CA LEU A 303 9.99 29.64 -22.17
C LEU A 303 8.72 28.78 -22.03
N ARG A 304 7.87 29.07 -21.04
CA ARG A 304 6.60 28.37 -20.84
C ARG A 304 5.62 28.63 -21.97
N GLU A 305 5.46 29.88 -22.40
CA GLU A 305 4.61 30.21 -23.57
C GLU A 305 5.14 29.57 -24.85
N ARG A 306 6.45 29.54 -25.05
CA ARG A 306 7.09 28.85 -26.19
C ARG A 306 6.81 27.36 -26.17
N MET A 307 6.92 26.71 -25.00
CA MET A 307 6.61 25.29 -24.83
C MET A 307 5.12 25.00 -25.06
N ALA A 308 4.24 25.79 -24.45
CA ALA A 308 2.78 25.67 -24.65
C ALA A 308 2.40 25.84 -26.13
N ARG A 309 3.04 26.82 -26.81
CA ARG A 309 2.89 27.02 -28.25
C ARG A 309 3.38 25.81 -29.04
N LYS A 310 4.56 25.26 -28.72
CA LYS A 310 5.15 24.06 -29.35
C LYS A 310 4.18 22.88 -29.27
N LEU A 311 3.61 22.62 -28.10
CA LEU A 311 2.65 21.53 -27.85
C LEU A 311 1.33 21.70 -28.63
N LYS A 312 0.90 22.93 -28.89
CA LYS A 312 -0.34 23.19 -29.67
C LYS A 312 -0.16 23.05 -31.18
N THR A 313 1.07 22.95 -31.69
CA THR A 313 1.31 22.68 -33.13
C THR A 313 0.87 21.27 -33.53
N LYS A 314 0.63 21.03 -34.84
CA LYS A 314 0.30 19.68 -35.34
C LYS A 314 1.36 18.63 -34.96
N LYS A 315 2.65 18.96 -35.16
CA LYS A 315 3.79 18.12 -34.76
C LYS A 315 3.79 17.87 -33.24
N GLY A 316 3.66 18.94 -32.44
CA GLY A 316 3.68 18.84 -30.98
C GLY A 316 2.55 17.99 -30.42
N ARG A 317 1.32 18.14 -30.93
CA ARG A 317 0.18 17.30 -30.54
C ARG A 317 0.41 15.83 -30.90
N ALA A 318 0.89 15.55 -32.11
CA ALA A 318 1.16 14.19 -32.56
C ALA A 318 2.25 13.50 -31.72
N VAL A 319 3.35 14.21 -31.42
CA VAL A 319 4.43 13.69 -30.57
C VAL A 319 3.91 13.44 -29.16
N TYR A 320 3.31 14.45 -28.52
CA TYR A 320 2.87 14.33 -27.12
C TYR A 320 1.77 13.28 -26.92
N ALA A 321 0.90 13.07 -27.92
CA ALA A 321 -0.12 12.02 -27.87
C ALA A 321 0.47 10.60 -27.73
N ARG A 322 1.71 10.35 -28.17
CA ARG A 322 2.38 9.05 -28.01
C ARG A 322 2.63 8.68 -26.55
N ARG A 323 2.65 9.65 -25.62
CA ARG A 323 2.89 9.38 -24.18
C ARG A 323 2.01 8.26 -23.63
N LYS A 324 0.72 8.25 -23.99
CA LYS A 324 -0.25 7.24 -23.55
C LYS A 324 0.13 5.82 -23.97
N ALA A 325 0.76 5.66 -25.13
CA ALA A 325 1.18 4.36 -25.64
C ALA A 325 2.57 3.93 -25.14
N ILE A 326 3.34 4.85 -24.55
CA ILE A 326 4.71 4.59 -24.10
C ILE A 326 4.73 4.24 -22.62
N VAL A 327 4.33 5.18 -21.76
CA VAL A 327 4.59 5.08 -20.31
C VAL A 327 3.47 4.36 -19.54
N GLU A 328 2.21 4.57 -19.94
CA GLU A 328 1.05 4.01 -19.24
C GLU A 328 1.01 2.46 -19.26
N PRO A 329 1.37 1.78 -20.37
CA PRO A 329 1.45 0.31 -20.38
C PRO A 329 2.49 -0.26 -19.43
N VAL A 330 3.65 0.40 -19.29
CA VAL A 330 4.73 -0.04 -18.39
C VAL A 330 4.27 0.02 -16.94
N PHE A 331 3.69 1.15 -16.51
CA PHE A 331 3.11 1.25 -15.17
C PHE A 331 1.94 0.28 -14.97
N GLY A 332 1.11 0.07 -15.99
CA GLY A 332 0.05 -0.93 -15.97
C GLY A 332 0.57 -2.36 -15.73
N GLN A 333 1.67 -2.74 -16.38
CA GLN A 333 2.31 -4.05 -16.19
C GLN A 333 2.89 -4.19 -14.77
N ILE A 334 3.57 -3.16 -14.26
CA ILE A 334 4.10 -3.15 -12.89
C ILE A 334 2.94 -3.36 -11.89
N HIS A 335 1.85 -2.61 -12.05
CA HIS A 335 0.71 -2.66 -11.14
C HIS A 335 -0.01 -4.01 -11.16
N THR A 336 -0.17 -4.63 -12.34
CA THR A 336 -1.05 -5.80 -12.50
C THR A 336 -0.31 -7.14 -12.48
N ARG A 337 0.96 -7.20 -12.90
CA ARG A 337 1.71 -8.45 -13.06
C ARG A 337 2.82 -8.64 -12.02
N GLN A 338 3.48 -7.57 -11.62
CA GLN A 338 4.65 -7.64 -10.73
C GLN A 338 4.27 -7.42 -9.26
N GLY A 339 3.16 -6.72 -9.00
CA GLY A 339 2.74 -6.34 -7.65
C GLY A 339 3.47 -5.11 -7.13
N LYS A 340 2.84 -4.36 -6.22
CA LYS A 340 3.46 -3.23 -5.53
C LYS A 340 4.03 -3.68 -4.19
N PHE A 341 5.35 -3.83 -4.10
CA PHE A 341 6.02 -4.14 -2.82
C PHE A 341 6.30 -2.90 -1.96
N VAL A 342 6.21 -1.70 -2.55
CA VAL A 342 6.31 -0.40 -1.89
C VAL A 342 5.20 0.50 -2.43
N LEU A 343 4.62 1.34 -1.57
CA LEU A 343 3.66 2.36 -2.01
C LEU A 343 4.43 3.46 -2.76
N LEU A 344 4.32 3.40 -4.09
CA LEU A 344 4.88 4.41 -4.99
C LEU A 344 3.81 5.44 -5.34
N HIS A 345 4.16 6.71 -5.15
CA HIS A 345 3.52 7.86 -5.75
C HIS A 345 4.22 8.11 -7.10
N GLY A 346 3.45 8.22 -8.17
CA GLY A 346 3.95 8.34 -9.55
C GLY A 346 2.82 8.28 -10.55
#